data_AF-A0AAU6XGJ0-F1
#
_entry.id   AF-A0AAU6XGJ0-F1
#
_cell.length_a   1.000
_cell.length_b   1.000
_cell.length_c   1.000
_cell.angle_alpha   90.00
_cell.angle_beta   90.00
_cell.angle_gamma   90.00
#
_symmetry.space_group_name_H-M   'P 1'
#
loop_
_entity.id
_entity.type
_entity.pdbx_description
1 polymer ?
#
loop_
_entity_poly.entity_id
_entity_poly.type
_entity_poly.pdbx_seq_one_letter_code
_entity_poly.pdbx_strand_id
1 'polypeptide(L)'
;MTLHFPAPGDSGRATLSVTEVGPNKIEYEVKSGNNRSQGGATGPGRGCLTYLRAHGSGNSCGTLAATRPSPQPGAVTIQATTSTDGTALLHIVSP
;
A
#
# COMPACT_ATOMS: atom_id res chain seq x y z
N MET A 1 9.17 2.41 -9.43
CA MET A 1 8.84 0.99 -9.74
C MET A 1 7.34 0.86 -9.89
N THR A 2 6.82 0.00 -10.77
CA THR A 2 5.37 -0.16 -10.99
C THR A 2 4.96 -1.63 -10.87
N LEU A 3 3.85 -1.88 -10.18
CA LEU A 3 3.25 -3.19 -9.92
C LEU A 3 1.81 -3.21 -10.41
N HIS A 4 1.38 -4.29 -11.04
CA HIS A 4 0.00 -4.48 -11.49
C HIS A 4 -0.62 -5.69 -10.81
N PHE A 5 -1.81 -5.54 -10.23
CA PHE A 5 -2.51 -6.60 -9.51
C PHE A 5 -4.03 -6.54 -9.77
N PRO A 6 -4.78 -7.62 -9.50
CA PRO A 6 -6.24 -7.59 -9.59
C PRO A 6 -6.83 -6.49 -8.69
N ALA A 7 -7.72 -5.67 -9.24
CA ALA A 7 -8.47 -4.72 -8.45
C ALA A 7 -9.58 -5.44 -7.66
N PRO A 8 -10.05 -4.88 -6.53
CA PRO A 8 -11.22 -5.40 -5.83
C PRO A 8 -12.49 -5.30 -6.69
N GLY A 9 -13.34 -6.32 -6.61
CA GLY A 9 -14.57 -6.41 -7.41
C GLY A 9 -14.29 -6.56 -8.91
N ASP A 10 -15.21 -6.07 -9.75
CA ASP A 10 -15.11 -6.19 -11.21
C ASP A 10 -14.31 -5.04 -11.88
N SER A 11 -13.48 -4.33 -11.09
CA SER A 11 -12.75 -3.14 -11.56
C SER A 11 -11.52 -3.46 -12.43
N GLY A 12 -11.29 -4.73 -12.76
CA GLY A 12 -10.19 -5.17 -13.62
C GLY A 12 -8.85 -5.18 -12.88
N ARG A 13 -7.90 -4.34 -13.32
CA ARG A 13 -6.55 -4.27 -12.75
C ARG A 13 -6.28 -2.94 -12.06
N ALA A 14 -5.62 -3.02 -10.93
CA ALA A 14 -5.03 -1.88 -10.24
C ALA A 14 -3.53 -1.76 -10.56
N THR A 15 -3.03 -0.54 -10.48
CA THR A 15 -1.61 -0.20 -10.66
C THR A 15 -1.10 0.49 -9.41
N LEU A 16 -0.02 -0.02 -8.82
CA LEU A 16 0.73 0.66 -7.77
C LEU A 16 2.06 1.14 -8.34
N SER A 17 2.33 2.43 -8.21
CA SER A 17 3.59 3.06 -8.56
C SER A 17 4.31 3.48 -7.29
N VAL A 18 5.47 2.89 -7.02
CA VAL A 18 6.40 3.36 -5.99
C VAL A 18 7.12 4.58 -6.55
N THR A 19 6.84 5.74 -5.94
CA THR A 19 7.33 7.06 -6.37
C THR A 19 8.66 7.42 -5.71
N GLU A 20 8.89 6.97 -4.48
CA GLU A 20 10.13 7.21 -3.76
C GLU A 20 10.50 6.03 -2.86
N VAL A 21 11.79 5.71 -2.81
CA VAL A 21 12.39 4.81 -1.82
C VAL A 21 13.67 5.46 -1.33
N GLY A 22 13.81 5.59 -0.02
CA GLY A 22 15.00 6.17 0.62
C GLY A 22 15.22 5.58 2.01
N PRO A 23 16.26 6.03 2.74
CA PRO A 23 16.52 5.57 4.10
C PRO A 23 15.31 5.81 5.00
N ASN A 24 14.68 4.75 5.51
CA ASN A 24 13.44 4.83 6.28
C ASN A 24 12.32 5.61 5.57
N LYS A 25 12.25 5.55 4.24
CA LYS A 25 11.23 6.23 3.46
C LYS A 25 10.71 5.37 2.30
N ILE A 26 9.39 5.35 2.15
CA ILE A 26 8.71 4.79 0.98
C ILE A 26 7.47 5.61 0.68
N GLU A 27 7.28 5.97 -0.58
CA GLU A 27 6.06 6.60 -1.08
C GLU A 27 5.52 5.83 -2.27
N TYR A 28 4.20 5.74 -2.34
CA TYR A 28 3.52 5.05 -3.43
C TYR A 28 2.17 5.70 -3.76
N GLU A 29 1.75 5.43 -4.98
CA GLU A 29 0.45 5.78 -5.51
C GLU A 29 -0.23 4.53 -6.04
N VAL A 30 -1.53 4.39 -5.79
CA VAL A 30 -2.35 3.31 -6.33
C VAL A 30 -3.48 3.89 -7.16
N LYS A 31 -3.70 3.31 -8.34
CA LYS A 31 -4.82 3.62 -9.23
C LYS A 31 -5.64 2.36 -9.50
N SER A 32 -6.96 2.49 -9.49
CA SER A 32 -7.90 1.42 -9.84
C SER A 32 -9.14 2.04 -10.48
N GLY A 33 -9.36 1.81 -11.77
CA GLY A 33 -10.36 2.53 -12.53
C GLY A 33 -10.18 4.05 -12.40
N ASN A 34 -11.23 4.75 -11.96
CA ASN A 34 -11.20 6.20 -11.71
C ASN A 34 -10.70 6.58 -10.30
N ASN A 35 -10.40 5.60 -9.43
CA ASN A 35 -9.95 5.85 -8.07
C ASN A 35 -8.43 5.96 -8.00
N ARG A 36 -7.94 6.90 -7.20
CA ARG A 36 -6.52 7.12 -6.89
C ARG A 36 -6.33 7.26 -5.39
N SER A 37 -5.28 6.63 -4.87
CA SER A 37 -4.83 6.76 -3.48
C SER A 37 -3.33 6.96 -3.42
N GLN A 38 -2.86 7.66 -2.40
CA GLN A 38 -1.44 7.86 -2.13
C GLN A 38 -1.13 7.51 -0.69
N GLY A 39 -0.05 6.79 -0.48
CA GLY A 39 0.37 6.37 0.85
C GLY A 39 1.88 6.30 0.93
N GLY A 40 2.39 6.25 2.15
CA GLY A 40 3.81 6.19 2.37
C GLY A 40 4.16 6.18 3.84
N ALA A 41 5.43 5.97 4.11
CA ALA A 41 5.99 5.94 5.43
C ALA A 41 7.31 6.71 5.42
N THR A 42 7.49 7.57 6.42
CA THR A 42 8.72 8.34 6.62
C THR A 42 9.12 8.25 8.08
N GLY A 43 10.35 7.83 8.33
CA GLY A 43 10.93 7.64 9.66
C GLY A 43 11.01 6.17 10.08
N PRO A 44 11.83 5.82 11.09
CA PRO A 44 12.01 4.43 11.52
C PRO A 44 10.74 3.86 12.18
N GLY A 45 10.36 2.64 11.83
CA GLY A 45 9.21 1.94 12.42
C GLY A 45 7.85 2.53 12.03
N ARG A 46 7.78 3.23 10.90
CA ARG A 46 6.57 3.90 10.40
C ARG A 46 5.96 3.08 9.28
N GLY A 47 4.68 3.30 9.03
CA GLY A 47 3.99 2.64 7.94
C GLY A 47 2.67 3.27 7.59
N CYS A 48 2.10 2.79 6.49
CA CYS A 48 0.75 3.12 6.08
C CYS A 48 0.05 1.91 5.48
N LEU A 49 -1.18 1.67 5.95
CA LEU A 49 -2.12 0.73 5.38
C LEU A 49 -3.07 1.49 4.46
N THR A 50 -3.15 1.06 3.20
CA THR A 50 -4.15 1.49 2.23
C THR A 50 -5.08 0.33 1.95
N TYR A 51 -6.38 0.54 2.14
CA TYR A 51 -7.41 -0.41 1.79
C TYR A 51 -8.05 0.03 0.49
N LEU A 52 -7.68 -0.62 -0.61
CA LEU A 52 -8.31 -0.41 -1.90
C LEU A 52 -9.60 -1.23 -1.98
N ARG A 53 -10.72 -0.59 -2.33
CA ARG A 53 -12.04 -1.21 -2.55
C ARG A 53 -12.56 -0.85 -3.95
N ALA A 54 -13.61 -1.53 -4.41
CA ALA A 54 -14.16 -1.32 -5.75
C ALA A 54 -14.50 0.15 -6.06
N HIS A 55 -15.04 0.88 -5.07
CA HIS A 55 -15.51 2.26 -5.24
C HIS A 55 -14.77 3.28 -4.36
N GLY A 56 -13.52 2.98 -3.97
CA GLY A 56 -12.72 3.95 -3.23
C GLY A 56 -11.55 3.34 -2.49
N SER A 57 -10.90 4.15 -1.67
CA SER A 57 -9.77 3.74 -0.86
C SER A 57 -9.72 4.53 0.44
N GLY A 58 -9.17 3.93 1.49
CA GLY A 58 -8.89 4.61 2.75
C GLY A 58 -7.51 4.26 3.28
N ASN A 59 -6.88 5.23 3.93
CA ASN A 59 -5.48 5.14 4.32
C ASN A 59 -5.35 5.40 5.82
N SER A 60 -4.52 4.62 6.50
CA SER A 60 -4.18 4.80 7.91
C SER A 60 -2.67 4.71 8.06
N CYS A 61 -2.04 5.84 8.38
CA CYS A 61 -0.58 5.94 8.49
C CYS A 61 -0.16 6.29 9.91
N GLY A 62 0.94 5.72 10.38
CA GLY A 62 1.43 5.88 11.74
C GLY A 62 2.55 4.92 12.08
N THR A 63 2.66 4.56 13.36
CA THR A 63 3.51 3.44 13.78
C THR A 63 2.86 2.14 13.33
N LEU A 64 3.61 1.32 12.60
CA LEU A 64 3.06 0.09 12.01
C LEU A 64 4.15 -0.98 11.94
N ALA A 65 3.84 -2.18 12.41
CA ALA A 65 4.73 -3.32 12.30
C ALA A 65 4.87 -3.78 10.84
N ALA A 66 6.06 -4.23 10.47
CA ALA A 66 6.36 -4.77 9.14
C ALA A 66 5.72 -6.14 8.84
N THR A 67 4.96 -6.71 9.78
CA THR A 67 4.27 -7.98 9.61
C THR A 67 3.29 -7.90 8.46
N ARG A 68 3.29 -8.91 7.58
CA ARG A 68 2.33 -9.01 6.46
C ARG A 68 0.89 -8.95 7.01
N PRO A 69 0.02 -8.06 6.47
CA PRO A 69 -1.36 -7.97 6.92
C PRO A 69 -2.16 -9.18 6.45
N SER A 70 -3.17 -9.56 7.23
CA SER A 70 -4.11 -10.60 6.82
C SER A 70 -4.97 -10.11 5.64
N PRO A 71 -5.37 -11.00 4.72
CA PRO A 71 -6.35 -10.68 3.68
C PRO A 71 -7.63 -10.10 4.28
N GLN A 72 -8.17 -9.05 3.65
CA GLN A 72 -9.40 -8.41 4.09
C GLN A 72 -10.51 -8.63 3.06
N PRO A 73 -11.70 -9.12 3.45
CA PRO A 73 -12.80 -9.33 2.52
C PRO A 73 -13.17 -8.05 1.76
N GLY A 74 -13.30 -8.17 0.43
CA GLY A 74 -13.71 -7.07 -0.45
C GLY A 74 -12.69 -5.94 -0.61
N ALA A 75 -11.46 -6.12 -0.14
CA ALA A 75 -10.41 -5.13 -0.26
C ALA A 75 -9.05 -5.74 -0.61
N VAL A 76 -8.25 -5.01 -1.39
CA VAL A 76 -6.82 -5.27 -1.48
C VAL A 76 -6.14 -4.39 -0.43
N THR A 77 -5.43 -5.02 0.50
CA THR A 77 -4.67 -4.32 1.53
C THR A 77 -3.25 -4.08 1.04
N ILE A 78 -2.85 -2.83 0.98
CA ILE A 78 -1.49 -2.41 0.65
C ILE A 78 -0.85 -1.90 1.93
N GLN A 79 0.25 -2.51 2.34
CA GLN A 79 1.04 -2.06 3.48
C GLN A 79 2.39 -1.60 2.99
N ALA A 80 2.75 -0.35 3.30
CA ALA A 80 4.12 0.10 3.18
C ALA A 80 4.68 0.41 4.56
N THR A 81 5.87 -0.11 4.87
CA THR A 81 6.51 0.08 6.17
C THR A 81 7.99 0.35 6.01
N THR A 82 8.56 1.07 6.96
CA THR A 82 9.98 1.36 7.10
C THR A 82 10.45 0.78 8.43
N SER A 83 11.47 -0.06 8.42
CA SER A 83 12.03 -0.68 9.63
C SER A 83 13.27 0.06 10.13
N THR A 84 13.65 -0.19 11.38
CA THR A 84 14.76 0.51 12.05
C THR A 84 16.13 0.25 11.44
N ASP A 85 16.26 -0.81 10.64
CA ASP A 85 17.45 -1.15 9.86
C ASP A 85 17.54 -0.37 8.53
N GLY A 86 16.58 0.52 8.24
CA GLY A 86 16.51 1.29 7.01
C GLY A 86 15.79 0.59 5.86
N THR A 87 15.31 -0.64 6.04
CA THR A 87 14.60 -1.39 5.01
C THR A 87 13.19 -0.82 4.80
N ALA A 88 12.78 -0.68 3.54
CA ALA A 88 11.40 -0.40 3.17
C ALA A 88 10.74 -1.68 2.64
N LEU A 89 9.54 -1.99 3.14
CA LEU A 89 8.76 -3.14 2.73
C LEU A 89 7.41 -2.70 2.17
N LEU A 90 6.99 -3.37 1.11
CA LEU A 90 5.69 -3.16 0.47
C LEU A 90 4.99 -4.51 0.31
N HIS A 91 3.86 -4.70 0.99
CA HIS A 91 2.98 -5.84 0.81
C HIS A 91 1.72 -5.43 0.05
N ILE A 92 1.31 -6.24 -0.92
CA ILE A 92 0.01 -6.15 -1.58
C ILE A 92 -0.70 -7.48 -1.32
N VAL A 93 -1.80 -7.45 -0.58
CA VAL A 93 -2.52 -8.64 -0.13
C VAL A 93 -3.94 -8.58 -0.67
N SER A 94 -4.26 -9.47 -1.61
CA SER A 94 -5.61 -9.69 -2.10
C SER A 94 -6.43 -10.58 -1.14
N PRO A 95 -7.77 -10.51 -1.18
CA PRO A 95 -8.66 -11.45 -0.51
C PRO A 95 -8.35 -12.91 -0.87
#